data_AF-A0A414J0F9-F1
#
_entry.id   AF-A0A414J0F9-F1
#
_cell.length_a   1.000
_cell.length_b   1.000
_cell.length_c   1.000
_cell.angle_alpha   90.00
_cell.angle_beta   90.00
_cell.angle_gamma   90.00
#
_symmetry.space_group_name_H-M   'P 1'
#
loop_
_entity.id
_entity.type
_entity.pdbx_description
1 polymer ?
#
loop_
_entity_poly.entity_id
_entity_poly.type
_entity_poly.pdbx_seq_one_letter_code
_entity_poly.pdbx_strand_id
1 'polypeptide(L)'
;MIHQPSIHRNGVQGQATDIKIVSDQLQKSKLRLNRILAENTGRTIEEVVMATERYNFLSAGEALDFGLSGGWVRIYRSVYDGRRLSE
;
A
#
# COMPACT_ATOMS: atom_id res chain seq x y z
N MET A 1 -0.83 -8.37 -8.70
CA MET A 1 0.37 -7.51 -8.68
C MET A 1 0.21 -6.54 -7.53
N ILE A 2 1.25 -6.37 -6.71
CA ILE A 2 1.29 -5.39 -5.62
C ILE A 2 2.46 -4.42 -5.88
N HIS A 3 2.25 -3.15 -5.55
CA HIS A 3 3.26 -2.10 -5.68
C HIS A 3 2.91 -0.90 -4.79
N GLN A 4 3.88 -0.02 -4.58
CA GLN A 4 3.70 1.21 -3.84
C GLN A 4 2.78 2.18 -4.59
N PRO A 5 2.10 3.10 -3.88
CA PRO A 5 1.33 4.16 -4.50
C PRO A 5 2.18 4.97 -5.49
N SER A 6 1.58 5.32 -6.62
CA SER A 6 2.25 6.03 -7.71
C SER A 6 1.48 7.28 -8.09
N ILE A 7 2.20 8.32 -8.49
CA ILE A 7 1.63 9.48 -9.19
C ILE A 7 1.59 9.16 -10.68
N HIS A 8 0.45 9.37 -11.33
CA HIS A 8 0.24 9.05 -12.75
C HIS A 8 0.19 10.30 -13.65
N ARG A 9 0.43 10.06 -14.95
CA ARG A 9 0.17 10.88 -16.15
C ARG A 9 0.75 12.29 -16.27
N ASN A 10 1.18 12.97 -15.21
CA ASN A 10 1.88 14.28 -15.31
C ASN A 10 2.80 14.61 -14.12
N GLY A 11 2.98 13.69 -13.16
CA GLY A 11 3.78 13.94 -11.97
C GLY A 11 3.17 15.02 -11.05
N VAL A 12 3.97 15.50 -10.10
CA VAL A 12 3.64 16.67 -9.27
C VAL A 12 4.45 17.85 -9.80
N GLN A 13 3.79 18.98 -10.02
CA GLN A 13 4.39 20.21 -10.53
C GLN A 13 3.85 21.38 -9.70
N GLY A 14 4.62 22.45 -9.56
CA GLY A 14 4.24 23.62 -8.76
C GLY A 14 5.38 24.15 -7.91
N GLN A 15 5.07 24.96 -6.90
CA GLN A 15 6.08 25.49 -5.99
C GLN A 15 6.72 24.35 -5.18
N ALA A 16 7.95 24.57 -4.71
CA ALA A 16 8.66 23.59 -3.88
C ALA A 16 7.84 23.15 -2.65
N THR A 17 7.09 24.08 -2.05
CA THR A 17 6.20 23.80 -0.92
C THR A 17 5.09 22.82 -1.29
N ASP A 18 4.44 23.00 -2.44
CA ASP A 18 3.35 22.12 -2.90
C ASP A 18 3.88 20.72 -3.22
N ILE A 19 5.03 20.64 -3.89
CA ILE A 19 5.72 19.37 -4.17
C ILE A 19 6.02 18.63 -2.87
N LYS A 20 6.53 19.34 -1.85
CA LYS A 20 6.80 18.76 -0.53
C LYS A 20 5.52 18.23 0.13
N ILE A 21 4.44 19.01 0.12
CA ILE A 21 3.16 18.60 0.73
C ILE A 21 2.66 17.31 0.09
N VAL A 22 2.67 17.22 -1.25
CA VAL A 22 2.21 16.03 -1.96
C VAL A 22 3.12 14.84 -1.69
N SER A 23 4.44 15.04 -1.69
CA SER A 23 5.41 14.00 -1.33
C SER A 23 5.16 13.46 0.08
N ASP A 24 5.00 14.33 1.08
CA ASP A 24 4.75 13.94 2.46
C ASP A 24 3.44 13.14 2.60
N GLN A 25 2.39 13.51 1.86
CA GLN A 25 1.14 12.77 1.85
C GLN A 25 1.25 11.42 1.14
N LEU A 26 2.04 11.32 0.07
CA LEU A 26 2.31 10.07 -0.62
C LEU A 26 3.08 9.10 0.29
N GLN A 27 4.08 9.59 1.04
CA GLN A 27 4.80 8.79 2.02
C GLN A 27 3.89 8.29 3.14
N LYS A 28 3.01 9.16 3.68
CA LYS A 28 2.00 8.74 4.67
C LYS A 28 1.06 7.66 4.11
N SER A 29 0.63 7.82 2.86
CA SER A 29 -0.23 6.84 2.18
C SER A 29 0.48 5.51 1.98
N LYS A 30 1.75 5.53 1.55
CA LYS A 30 2.60 4.33 1.42
C LYS A 30 2.71 3.58 2.74
N LEU A 31 3.02 4.28 3.84
CA LEU A 31 3.12 3.67 5.17
C LEU A 31 1.79 3.07 5.63
N ARG A 32 0.68 3.80 5.48
CA ARG A 32 -0.66 3.32 5.85
C ARG A 32 -1.03 2.05 5.08
N LEU A 33 -0.82 2.04 3.76
CA LEU A 33 -1.15 0.88 2.92
C LEU A 33 -0.31 -0.33 3.24
N ASN A 34 0.98 -0.14 3.55
CA ASN A 34 1.84 -1.25 3.96
C ASN A 34 1.40 -1.86 5.29
N ARG A 35 0.95 -1.04 6.26
CA ARG A 35 0.36 -1.55 7.52
C ARG A 35 -0.91 -2.36 7.28
N ILE A 36 -1.84 -1.81 6.49
CA ILE A 36 -3.08 -2.51 6.12
C ILE A 36 -2.75 -3.85 5.45
N LEU A 37 -1.80 -3.87 4.53
CA LEU A 37 -1.38 -5.10 3.87
C LEU A 37 -0.82 -6.10 4.89
N ALA A 38 0.13 -5.69 5.73
CA ALA A 38 0.75 -6.54 6.76
C ALA A 38 -0.29 -7.17 7.70
N GLU A 39 -1.20 -6.36 8.25
CA GLU A 39 -2.27 -6.81 9.15
C GLU A 39 -3.21 -7.84 8.49
N ASN A 40 -3.47 -7.68 7.20
CA ASN A 40 -4.44 -8.52 6.50
C ASN A 40 -3.84 -9.76 5.81
N THR A 41 -2.54 -9.78 5.60
CA THR A 41 -1.78 -10.90 5.02
C THR A 41 -1.08 -11.74 6.08
N GLY A 42 -0.87 -11.21 7.29
CA GLY A 42 -0.07 -11.85 8.34
C GLY A 42 1.44 -11.76 8.10
N ARG A 43 1.87 -10.95 7.12
CA ARG A 43 3.29 -10.69 6.83
C ARG A 43 3.82 -9.56 7.72
N THR A 44 5.13 -9.52 7.94
CA THR A 44 5.74 -8.38 8.65
C THR A 44 5.67 -7.13 7.78
N ILE A 45 5.78 -5.96 8.42
CA ILE A 45 5.79 -4.69 7.70
C ILE A 45 6.99 -4.59 6.76
N GLU A 46 8.13 -5.15 7.14
CA GLU A 46 9.35 -5.20 6.34
C GLU A 46 9.18 -6.07 5.09
N GLU A 47 8.58 -7.26 5.23
CA GLU A 47 8.27 -8.13 4.09
C GLU A 47 7.35 -7.41 3.09
N VAL A 48 6.32 -6.72 3.57
CA VAL A 48 5.39 -5.97 2.73
C VAL A 48 6.06 -4.78 2.06
N VAL A 49 6.90 -4.02 2.77
CA VAL A 49 7.66 -2.91 2.19
C VAL A 49 8.53 -3.41 1.04
N MET A 50 9.28 -4.49 1.25
CA MET A 50 10.11 -5.09 0.20
C MET A 50 9.29 -5.58 -0.98
N ALA A 51 8.17 -6.25 -0.71
CA ALA A 51 7.29 -6.81 -1.73
C ALA A 51 6.53 -5.75 -2.55
N THR A 52 6.40 -4.51 -2.03
CA THR A 52 5.66 -3.42 -2.69
C THR A 52 6.56 -2.33 -3.27
N GLU A 53 7.86 -2.32 -2.98
CA GLU A 53 8.76 -1.25 -3.43
C GLU A 53 8.84 -1.12 -4.96
N ARG A 54 8.60 -2.22 -5.68
CA ARG A 54 8.51 -2.26 -7.14
C ARG A 54 7.28 -3.08 -7.55
N TYR A 55 7.04 -3.13 -8.85
CA TYR A 55 6.04 -4.04 -9.41
C TYR A 55 6.39 -5.47 -9.03
N ASN A 56 5.54 -6.08 -8.20
CA ASN A 56 5.66 -7.47 -7.82
C ASN A 56 4.48 -8.25 -8.38
N PHE A 57 4.73 -9.00 -9.45
CA PHE A 57 3.74 -9.83 -10.11
C PHE A 57 3.70 -11.20 -9.42
N LEU A 58 2.56 -11.50 -8.82
CA LEU A 58 2.30 -12.77 -8.15
C LEU A 58 1.30 -13.55 -9.00
N SER A 59 1.59 -14.82 -9.25
CA SER A 59 0.60 -15.80 -9.70
C SER A 59 -0.50 -15.98 -8.66
N ALA A 60 -1.57 -16.68 -9.02
CA ALA A 60 -2.67 -16.94 -8.09
C ALA A 60 -2.21 -17.73 -6.85
N GLY A 61 -1.30 -18.70 -7.03
CA GLY A 61 -0.72 -19.47 -5.91
C GLY A 61 0.16 -18.60 -5.03
N GLU A 62 1.08 -17.83 -5.62
CA GLU A 62 1.93 -16.92 -4.84
C GLU A 62 1.12 -15.85 -4.10
N ALA A 63 0.01 -15.37 -4.69
CA ALA A 63 -0.89 -14.44 -4.03
C ALA A 63 -1.64 -15.09 -2.85
N LEU A 64 -2.00 -16.38 -2.98
CA LEU A 64 -2.57 -17.16 -1.88
C LEU A 64 -1.56 -17.32 -0.74
N ASP A 65 -0.33 -17.71 -1.06
CA ASP A 65 0.77 -17.88 -0.10
C ASP A 65 1.21 -16.55 0.53
N PHE A 66 1.06 -15.44 -0.19
CA PHE A 66 1.24 -14.09 0.33
C PHE A 66 0.09 -13.66 1.25
N GLY A 67 -1.01 -14.41 1.34
CA GLY A 67 -2.16 -14.10 2.21
C GLY A 67 -3.20 -13.16 1.58
N LEU A 68 -3.18 -12.97 0.27
CA LEU A 68 -4.04 -12.00 -0.42
C LEU A 68 -5.46 -12.51 -0.70
N SER A 69 -5.67 -13.82 -0.86
CA SER A 69 -6.94 -14.41 -1.33
C SER A 69 -8.19 -14.04 -0.51
N GLY A 70 -8.09 -14.06 0.82
CA GLY A 70 -9.13 -13.53 1.74
C GLY A 70 -8.84 -12.12 2.25
N GLY A 71 -7.59 -11.68 2.12
CA GLY A 71 -7.12 -10.35 2.51
C GLY A 71 -7.79 -9.24 1.73
N TRP A 72 -8.05 -9.41 0.42
CA TRP A 72 -8.57 -8.33 -0.44
C TRP A 72 -9.87 -7.69 0.05
N VAL A 73 -10.83 -8.48 0.52
CA VAL A 73 -12.11 -7.95 1.05
C VAL A 73 -11.86 -7.15 2.33
N ARG A 74 -10.97 -7.62 3.21
CA ARG A 74 -10.62 -6.93 4.45
C ARG A 74 -9.77 -5.68 4.20
N ILE A 75 -8.84 -5.74 3.26
CA ILE A 75 -8.03 -4.60 2.79
C ILE A 75 -8.95 -3.53 2.21
N TYR A 76 -9.87 -3.91 1.31
CA TYR A 76 -10.82 -2.97 0.72
C TYR A 76 -11.64 -2.26 1.81
N ARG A 77 -12.23 -3.01 2.75
CA ARG A 77 -12.95 -2.41 3.88
C ARG A 77 -12.07 -1.53 4.77
N SER A 78 -10.82 -1.93 5.03
CA SER A 78 -9.89 -1.15 5.87
C SER A 78 -9.46 0.16 5.19
N VAL A 79 -9.38 0.17 3.87
CA VAL A 79 -9.06 1.37 3.09
C VAL A 79 -10.25 2.33 3.04
N TYR A 80 -11.46 1.82 2.78
CA TYR A 80 -12.64 2.64 2.44
C TYR A 80 -13.67 2.83 3.58
N ASP A 81 -13.83 1.88 4.50
CA ASP A 81 -14.86 1.96 5.55
C ASP A 81 -14.39 2.67 6.82
N GLY A 82 -13.16 3.20 6.84
CA GLY A 82 -12.67 4.04 7.93
C GLY A 82 -12.57 3.35 9.29
N ARG A 83 -12.66 2.01 9.36
CA ARG A 83 -12.35 1.28 10.60
C ARG A 83 -10.91 1.62 10.99
N ARG A 84 -10.76 2.35 12.10
CA ARG A 84 -9.45 2.68 12.66
C ARG A 84 -8.66 1.38 12.79
N LEU A 85 -7.49 1.36 12.16
CA LEU A 85 -6.41 0.46 12.52
C LEU A 85 -6.30 0.58 14.05
N SER A 86 -6.42 -0.54 14.76
CA SER A 86 -6.20 -0.52 16.21
C SER A 86 -4.82 0.09 16.45
N GLU A 87 -4.76 1.15 17.26
CA GLU A 87 -3.53 1.82 17.66
C GLU A 87 -2.51 0.86 18.27
#